data_AF-A0A9W5EXD2-F1
#
_entry.id   AF-A0A9W5EXD2-F1
#
_cell.length_a   1.000
_cell.length_b   1.000
_cell.length_c   1.000
_cell.angle_alpha   90.00
_cell.angle_beta   90.00
_cell.angle_gamma   90.00
#
_symmetry.space_group_name_H-M   'P 1'
#
loop_
_entity.id
_entity.type
_entity.pdbx_description
1 polymer ?
#
loop_
_entity_poly.entity_id
_entity_poly.type
_entity_poly.pdbx_seq_one_letter_code
_entity_poly.pdbx_strand_id
1 'polypeptide(L)'
;MLKKAICTVLVGTLGLSAADKLMGQGATFPLPIYKEWSKLYYKTTKNEVTYNGGGSGKGISAITDRNGDFGGSDSPLKTDELKEKGLLQFPAIIGSVVLAYNIEGIKDGELKLSSAAVAGIFSGEITKWNDKIIAKDNPNLKLPNETITPVVRSDSSGTTFNFTSYLSKANESWATKYGANKTINWGAKVVPANGNPLVASSIKQIPYSIGYIYHDTILNTTNLLE
;
A
#
# COMPACT_ATOMS: atom_id res chain seq x y z
N MET A 1 53.88 7.54 62.21
CA MET A 1 54.11 6.80 60.94
C MET A 1 52.76 6.47 60.33
N LEU A 2 52.59 6.78 59.04
CA LEU A 2 51.32 7.07 58.35
C LEU A 2 50.51 5.80 58.02
N LYS A 3 49.20 5.79 58.34
CA LYS A 3 48.24 4.75 57.95
C LYS A 3 47.90 4.88 56.45
N LYS A 4 48.13 3.84 55.66
CA LYS A 4 47.70 3.79 54.24
C LYS A 4 46.25 3.30 54.18
N ALA A 5 45.33 4.18 53.78
CA ALA A 5 43.98 3.81 53.40
C ALA A 5 43.96 3.44 51.91
N ILE A 6 43.54 2.23 51.59
CA ILE A 6 43.30 1.78 50.21
C ILE A 6 41.86 2.14 49.87
N CYS A 7 41.68 3.07 48.94
CA CYS A 7 40.38 3.47 48.43
C CYS A 7 40.06 2.62 47.19
N THR A 8 39.20 1.61 47.34
CA THR A 8 38.70 0.80 46.22
C THR A 8 37.59 1.57 45.53
N VAL A 9 37.87 2.17 44.37
CA VAL A 9 36.85 2.80 43.53
C VAL A 9 36.10 1.67 42.79
N LEU A 10 34.85 1.39 43.20
CA LEU A 10 33.91 0.65 42.37
C LEU A 10 33.55 1.54 41.17
N VAL A 11 34.10 1.24 40.00
CA VAL A 11 33.59 1.78 38.74
C VAL A 11 32.35 0.95 38.39
N GLY A 12 31.18 1.43 38.82
CA GLY A 12 29.92 0.89 38.31
C GLY A 12 29.80 1.25 36.83
N THR A 13 29.80 0.25 35.95
CA THR A 13 29.35 0.42 34.57
C THR A 13 27.87 0.75 34.60
N LEU A 14 27.53 2.04 34.63
CA LEU A 14 26.23 2.50 34.21
C LEU A 14 26.08 2.13 32.74
N GLY A 15 25.43 1.00 32.47
CA GLY A 15 25.00 0.64 31.13
C GLY A 15 24.01 1.71 30.65
N LEU A 16 24.51 2.75 30.00
CA LEU A 16 23.68 3.56 29.11
C LEU A 16 23.23 2.61 27.99
N SER A 17 22.02 2.06 28.13
CA SER A 17 21.37 1.42 26.99
C SER A 17 21.17 2.53 25.97
N ALA A 18 22.00 2.54 24.92
CA ALA A 18 21.78 3.41 23.78
C ALA A 18 20.40 3.06 23.20
N ALA A 19 19.61 4.08 22.87
CA ALA A 19 18.35 3.87 22.19
C ALA A 19 18.62 3.16 20.86
N ASP A 20 17.91 2.05 20.61
CA ASP A 20 18.03 1.34 19.35
C ASP A 20 17.46 2.20 18.21
N LYS A 21 18.10 2.12 17.05
CA LYS A 21 17.62 2.74 15.81
C LYS A 21 17.34 1.65 14.79
N LEU A 22 16.08 1.51 14.44
CA LEU A 22 15.61 0.56 13.42
C LEU A 22 15.11 1.32 12.20
N MET A 23 15.48 0.84 11.03
CA MET A 23 15.07 1.37 9.74
C MET A 23 14.35 0.30 8.94
N GLY A 24 13.10 0.58 8.57
CA GLY A 24 12.35 -0.22 7.61
C GLY A 24 12.00 0.56 6.36
N GLN A 25 11.69 -0.17 5.29
CA GLN A 25 11.15 0.43 4.08
C GLN A 25 10.28 -0.53 3.27
N GLY A 26 9.38 0.04 2.45
CA GLY A 26 8.62 -0.75 1.48
C GLY A 26 7.19 -0.30 1.25
N ALA A 27 6.25 -1.23 1.44
CA ALA A 27 4.83 -1.07 1.20
C ALA A 27 4.30 0.26 1.77
N THR A 28 3.51 0.97 0.95
CA THR A 28 2.86 2.22 1.36
C THR A 28 1.53 1.99 2.06
N PHE A 29 1.00 0.76 2.03
CA PHE A 29 -0.19 0.36 2.77
C PHE A 29 -0.05 0.53 4.29
N PRO A 30 0.93 -0.10 4.97
CA PRO A 30 1.06 0.04 6.42
C PRO A 30 1.67 1.38 6.84
N LEU A 31 2.01 2.28 5.89
CA LEU A 31 2.75 3.50 6.20
C LEU A 31 2.05 4.40 7.24
N PRO A 32 0.72 4.63 7.18
CA PRO A 32 0.04 5.44 8.20
C PRO A 32 0.15 4.82 9.60
N ILE A 33 -0.17 3.53 9.73
CA ILE A 33 -0.16 2.87 11.04
C ILE A 33 1.26 2.68 11.60
N TYR A 34 2.25 2.39 10.74
CA TYR A 34 3.65 2.29 11.17
C TYR A 34 4.21 3.62 11.67
N LYS A 35 3.78 4.75 11.10
CA LYS A 35 4.15 6.08 11.61
C LYS A 35 3.56 6.34 13.00
N GLU A 36 2.32 5.95 13.25
CA GLU A 36 1.72 6.13 14.58
C GLU A 36 2.33 5.18 15.61
N TRP A 37 2.60 3.92 15.23
CA TRP A 37 3.28 2.97 16.09
C TRP A 37 4.71 3.40 16.43
N SER A 38 5.47 3.93 15.47
CA SER A 38 6.83 4.39 15.74
C SER A 38 6.86 5.59 16.69
N LYS A 39 5.94 6.55 16.53
CA LYS A 39 5.77 7.68 17.48
C LYS A 39 5.45 7.18 18.89
N LEU A 40 4.50 6.26 19.03
CA LEU A 40 4.10 5.70 20.32
C LEU A 40 5.24 4.90 20.96
N TYR A 41 5.91 4.07 20.16
CA TYR A 41 7.05 3.27 20.61
C TYR A 41 8.17 4.17 21.14
N TYR A 42 8.57 5.19 20.37
CA TYR A 42 9.57 6.16 20.82
C TYR A 42 9.18 6.87 22.12
N LYS A 43 7.91 7.28 22.26
CA LYS A 43 7.43 7.94 23.48
C LYS A 43 7.65 7.08 24.73
N THR A 44 7.47 5.76 24.60
CA THR A 44 7.51 4.79 25.71
C THR A 44 8.90 4.19 25.96
N THR A 45 9.67 3.91 24.91
CA THR A 45 10.95 3.17 25.03
C THR A 45 12.17 4.03 24.74
N LYS A 46 11.99 5.20 24.10
CA LYS A 46 13.04 6.01 23.47
C LYS A 46 13.76 5.36 22.28
N ASN A 47 13.39 4.13 21.91
CA ASN A 47 13.89 3.50 20.70
C ASN A 47 13.24 4.12 19.45
N GLU A 48 14.04 4.36 18.42
CA GLU A 48 13.63 5.02 17.19
C GLU A 48 13.35 3.97 16.11
N VAL A 49 12.17 4.05 15.51
CA VAL A 49 11.80 3.22 14.35
C VAL A 49 11.44 4.15 13.20
N THR A 50 12.23 4.13 12.14
CA THR A 50 11.96 4.87 10.91
C THR A 50 11.38 3.92 9.86
N TYR A 51 10.38 4.38 9.10
CA TYR A 51 9.80 3.59 8.01
C TYR A 51 9.57 4.42 6.76
N ASN A 52 10.25 4.05 5.68
CA ASN A 52 10.19 4.76 4.40
C ASN A 52 9.31 4.02 3.39
N GLY A 53 8.27 4.70 2.89
CA GLY A 53 7.47 4.19 1.79
C GLY A 53 8.24 4.05 0.47
N GLY A 54 7.57 3.47 -0.52
CA GLY A 54 8.06 3.36 -1.90
C GLY A 54 7.66 2.09 -2.64
N GLY A 55 6.77 1.28 -2.05
CA GLY A 55 6.19 0.10 -2.68
C GLY A 55 6.77 -1.20 -2.12
N SER A 56 5.99 -2.28 -2.25
CA SER A 56 6.40 -3.59 -1.73
C SER A 56 7.64 -4.14 -2.41
N GLY A 57 7.84 -3.84 -3.70
CA GLY A 57 9.08 -4.21 -4.41
C GLY A 57 10.32 -3.55 -3.80
N LYS A 58 10.23 -2.27 -3.39
CA LYS A 58 11.30 -1.58 -2.68
C LYS A 58 11.61 -2.27 -1.35
N GLY A 59 10.58 -2.67 -0.59
CA GLY A 59 10.77 -3.35 0.68
C GLY A 59 11.46 -4.71 0.53
N ILE A 60 11.04 -5.50 -0.47
CA ILE A 60 11.68 -6.79 -0.79
C ILE A 60 13.14 -6.60 -1.18
N SER A 61 13.45 -5.65 -2.08
CA SER A 61 14.84 -5.37 -2.49
C SER A 61 15.67 -4.96 -1.28
N ALA A 62 15.20 -3.97 -0.52
CA ALA A 62 15.93 -3.42 0.62
C ALA A 62 16.36 -4.47 1.64
N ILE A 63 15.43 -5.34 2.05
CA ILE A 63 15.76 -6.39 3.03
C ILE A 63 16.64 -7.48 2.43
N THR A 64 16.47 -7.79 1.14
CA THR A 64 17.35 -8.71 0.42
C THR A 64 18.79 -8.18 0.39
N ASP A 65 18.95 -6.89 0.11
CA ASP A 65 20.23 -6.19 0.01
C ASP A 65 20.81 -5.77 1.38
N ARG A 66 20.12 -6.12 2.48
CA ARG A 66 20.46 -5.75 3.87
C ARG A 66 20.59 -4.23 4.07
N ASN A 67 19.86 -3.46 3.28
CA ASN A 67 19.77 -2.01 3.35
C ASN A 67 18.59 -1.58 4.23
N GLY A 68 18.70 -1.89 5.52
CA GLY A 68 17.67 -1.71 6.53
C GLY A 68 17.42 -2.98 7.34
N ASP A 69 16.75 -2.82 8.47
CA ASP A 69 16.50 -3.87 9.46
C ASP A 69 15.27 -4.72 9.10
N PHE A 70 14.30 -4.14 8.39
CA PHE A 70 13.11 -4.87 7.92
C PHE A 70 12.51 -4.32 6.62
N GLY A 71 11.87 -5.21 5.85
CA GLY A 71 11.16 -4.87 4.62
C GLY A 71 9.65 -5.03 4.75
N GLY A 72 8.88 -4.05 4.30
CA GLY A 72 7.42 -4.15 4.23
C GLY A 72 6.92 -4.58 2.85
N SER A 73 6.08 -5.62 2.77
CA SER A 73 5.47 -6.09 1.52
C SER A 73 4.03 -6.54 1.74
N ASP A 74 3.14 -6.20 0.79
CA ASP A 74 1.76 -6.72 0.74
C ASP A 74 1.64 -7.89 -0.26
N SER A 75 2.75 -8.25 -0.91
CA SER A 75 2.89 -9.38 -1.82
C SER A 75 3.84 -10.39 -1.18
N PRO A 76 3.33 -11.50 -0.61
CA PRO A 76 4.16 -12.45 0.11
C PRO A 76 5.15 -13.14 -0.84
N LEU A 77 6.38 -13.33 -0.37
CA LEU A 77 7.36 -14.16 -1.07
C LEU A 77 7.00 -15.64 -0.91
N LYS A 78 7.36 -16.45 -1.91
CA LYS A 78 7.23 -17.91 -1.81
C LYS A 78 8.24 -18.46 -0.80
N THR A 79 7.92 -19.59 -0.18
CA THR A 79 8.79 -20.24 0.81
C THR A 79 10.21 -20.50 0.30
N ASP A 80 10.36 -20.96 -0.95
CA ASP A 80 11.69 -21.24 -1.52
C ASP A 80 12.50 -19.96 -1.75
N GLU A 81 11.85 -18.86 -2.15
CA GLU A 81 12.51 -17.55 -2.28
C GLU A 81 12.94 -17.01 -0.91
N LEU A 82 12.13 -17.20 0.14
CA LEU A 82 12.50 -16.82 1.51
C LEU A 82 13.73 -17.59 1.99
N LYS A 83 13.78 -18.91 1.74
CA LYS A 83 14.93 -19.76 2.09
C LYS A 83 16.19 -19.33 1.34
N GLU A 84 16.10 -19.13 0.03
CA GLU A 84 17.21 -18.69 -0.81
C GLU A 84 17.80 -17.36 -0.34
N LYS A 85 16.95 -16.41 0.04
CA LYS A 85 17.36 -15.06 0.48
C LYS A 85 17.70 -14.96 1.97
N GLY A 86 17.53 -16.05 2.73
CA GLY A 86 17.70 -16.07 4.18
C GLY A 86 16.78 -15.08 4.90
N LEU A 87 15.51 -15.03 4.50
CA LEU A 87 14.50 -14.10 5.01
C LEU A 87 13.44 -14.82 5.85
N LEU A 88 12.97 -14.15 6.90
CA LEU A 88 11.77 -14.52 7.65
C LEU A 88 10.63 -13.57 7.28
N GLN A 89 9.42 -14.11 7.13
CA GLN A 89 8.22 -13.33 6.82
C GLN A 89 7.12 -13.66 7.83
N PHE A 90 6.47 -12.63 8.37
CA PHE A 90 5.34 -12.73 9.28
C PHE A 90 4.28 -11.67 8.95
N PRO A 91 2.98 -11.93 9.17
CA PRO A 91 1.94 -10.93 8.97
C PRO A 91 2.00 -9.87 10.06
N ALA A 92 1.84 -8.60 9.69
CA ALA A 92 1.82 -7.48 10.64
C ALA A 92 0.41 -6.89 10.83
N ILE A 93 -0.30 -6.62 9.74
CA ILE A 93 -1.65 -6.02 9.73
C ILE A 93 -2.50 -6.59 8.60
N ILE A 94 -3.82 -6.45 8.74
CA ILE A 94 -4.81 -6.79 7.71
C ILE A 94 -5.54 -5.51 7.30
N GLY A 95 -5.83 -5.37 6.01
CA GLY A 95 -6.66 -4.29 5.49
C GLY A 95 -7.30 -4.65 4.15
N SER A 96 -8.05 -3.70 3.60
CA SER A 96 -8.87 -3.93 2.41
C SER A 96 -8.48 -2.95 1.30
N VAL A 97 -8.29 -3.48 0.10
CA VAL A 97 -8.18 -2.68 -1.12
C VAL A 97 -9.60 -2.36 -1.61
N VAL A 98 -9.84 -1.10 -1.90
CA VAL A 98 -11.12 -0.57 -2.39
C VAL A 98 -10.91 0.19 -3.69
N LEU A 99 -11.99 0.35 -4.46
CA LEU A 99 -12.01 1.25 -5.60
C LEU A 99 -12.45 2.62 -5.12
N ALA A 100 -11.59 3.62 -5.30
CA ALA A 100 -11.94 5.02 -5.10
C ALA A 100 -12.21 5.65 -6.47
N TYR A 101 -13.23 6.50 -6.55
CA TYR A 101 -13.63 7.16 -7.79
C TYR A 101 -13.97 8.62 -7.55
N ASN A 102 -13.93 9.41 -8.62
CA ASN A 102 -14.36 10.80 -8.65
C ASN A 102 -15.31 10.97 -9.83
N ILE A 103 -16.61 10.90 -9.56
CA ILE A 103 -17.65 11.00 -10.58
C ILE A 103 -18.67 12.01 -10.10
N GLU A 104 -18.86 13.08 -10.86
CA GLU A 104 -19.83 14.11 -10.50
C GLU A 104 -21.23 13.51 -10.35
N GLY A 105 -21.88 13.84 -9.22
CA GLY A 105 -23.25 13.39 -8.93
C GLY A 105 -23.38 11.96 -8.41
N ILE A 106 -22.30 11.20 -8.24
CA ILE A 106 -22.33 9.85 -7.62
C ILE A 106 -21.60 9.91 -6.28
N LYS A 107 -22.32 9.60 -5.19
CA LYS A 107 -21.77 9.65 -3.83
C LYS A 107 -21.03 8.35 -3.48
N ASP A 108 -20.25 8.41 -2.41
CA ASP A 108 -19.56 7.24 -1.85
C ASP A 108 -20.54 6.10 -1.56
N GLY A 109 -20.19 4.89 -2.03
CA GLY A 109 -20.98 3.68 -1.80
C GLY A 109 -22.21 3.51 -2.70
N GLU A 110 -22.54 4.48 -3.55
CA GLU A 110 -23.66 4.37 -4.50
C GLU A 110 -23.31 3.50 -5.71
N LEU A 111 -22.09 3.65 -6.25
CA LEU A 111 -21.63 2.92 -7.43
C LEU A 111 -21.33 1.46 -7.12
N LYS A 112 -21.92 0.55 -7.89
CA LYS A 112 -21.67 -0.90 -7.85
C LYS A 112 -20.92 -1.32 -9.10
N LEU A 113 -19.84 -2.07 -8.94
CA LEU A 113 -19.05 -2.58 -10.07
C LEU A 113 -18.87 -4.09 -9.95
N SER A 114 -19.35 -4.85 -10.94
CA SER A 114 -18.99 -6.26 -11.10
C SER A 114 -17.51 -6.45 -11.47
N SER A 115 -16.97 -7.65 -11.26
CA SER A 115 -15.59 -7.98 -11.67
C SER A 115 -15.36 -7.75 -13.16
N ALA A 116 -16.37 -8.01 -14.00
CA ALA A 116 -16.32 -7.72 -15.44
C ALA A 116 -16.21 -6.22 -15.73
N ALA A 117 -16.97 -5.37 -15.03
CA ALA A 117 -16.86 -3.92 -15.16
C ALA A 117 -15.45 -3.45 -14.79
N VAL A 118 -14.92 -3.90 -13.64
CA VAL A 118 -13.58 -3.50 -13.18
C VAL A 118 -12.51 -3.99 -14.15
N ALA A 119 -12.55 -5.26 -14.57
CA ALA A 119 -11.59 -5.80 -15.54
C ALA A 119 -11.64 -5.01 -16.85
N GLY A 120 -12.83 -4.70 -17.37
CA GLY A 120 -13.02 -3.94 -18.60
C GLY A 120 -12.48 -2.51 -18.51
N ILE A 121 -12.66 -1.83 -17.39
CA ILE A 121 -12.12 -0.48 -17.15
C ILE A 121 -10.60 -0.48 -17.26
N PHE A 122 -9.94 -1.39 -16.54
CA PHE A 122 -8.47 -1.41 -16.44
C PHE A 122 -7.80 -2.10 -17.65
N SER A 123 -8.52 -2.94 -18.40
CA SER A 123 -8.07 -3.49 -19.69
C SER A 123 -8.26 -2.51 -20.85
N GLY A 124 -9.09 -1.48 -20.68
CA GLY A 124 -9.42 -0.49 -21.70
C GLY A 124 -10.61 -0.87 -22.59
N GLU A 125 -11.27 -2.00 -22.34
CA GLU A 125 -12.47 -2.43 -23.04
C GLU A 125 -13.70 -1.58 -22.69
N ILE A 126 -13.75 -1.06 -21.45
CA ILE A 126 -14.77 -0.11 -21.00
C ILE A 126 -14.11 1.25 -20.82
N THR A 127 -14.50 2.21 -21.65
CA THR A 127 -13.87 3.54 -21.68
C THR A 127 -14.79 4.65 -21.18
N LYS A 128 -16.08 4.37 -20.94
CA LYS A 128 -17.07 5.37 -20.52
C LYS A 128 -17.91 4.90 -19.33
N TRP A 129 -18.27 5.85 -18.46
CA TRP A 129 -19.05 5.57 -17.24
C TRP A 129 -20.46 5.05 -17.50
N ASN A 130 -21.09 5.43 -18.61
CA ASN A 130 -22.40 4.94 -19.01
C ASN A 130 -22.38 3.63 -19.82
N ASP A 131 -21.26 2.90 -19.82
CA ASP A 131 -21.18 1.60 -20.48
C ASP A 131 -22.26 0.64 -19.95
N LYS A 132 -22.81 -0.19 -20.85
CA LYS A 132 -23.91 -1.10 -20.56
C LYS A 132 -23.62 -2.05 -19.39
N ILE A 133 -22.36 -2.46 -19.21
CA ILE A 133 -21.95 -3.37 -18.12
C ILE A 133 -22.06 -2.64 -16.78
N ILE A 134 -21.60 -1.38 -16.72
CA ILE A 134 -21.72 -0.53 -15.53
C ILE A 134 -23.19 -0.18 -15.27
N ALA A 135 -23.93 0.23 -16.31
CA ALA A 135 -25.34 0.60 -16.21
C ALA A 135 -26.22 -0.54 -15.71
N LYS A 136 -25.95 -1.78 -16.12
CA LYS A 136 -26.66 -2.98 -15.66
C LYS A 136 -26.60 -3.14 -14.14
N ASP A 137 -25.46 -2.85 -13.53
CA ASP A 137 -25.27 -2.99 -12.08
C ASP A 137 -25.81 -1.77 -11.29
N ASN A 138 -26.19 -0.70 -11.99
CA ASN A 138 -26.57 0.59 -11.41
C ASN A 138 -27.85 1.19 -12.04
N PRO A 139 -28.99 0.47 -12.05
CA PRO A 139 -30.20 0.89 -12.78
C PRO A 139 -30.81 2.21 -12.30
N ASN A 140 -30.49 2.63 -11.07
CA ASN A 140 -31.04 3.85 -10.45
C ASN A 140 -30.06 5.03 -10.49
N LEU A 141 -28.84 4.85 -11.00
CA LEU A 141 -27.86 5.92 -11.09
C LEU A 141 -27.88 6.58 -12.46
N LYS A 142 -27.78 7.91 -12.47
CA LYS A 142 -27.56 8.69 -13.69
C LYS A 142 -26.07 8.65 -14.02
N LEU A 143 -25.65 7.63 -14.78
CA LEU A 143 -24.25 7.48 -15.17
C LEU A 143 -23.88 8.48 -16.28
N PRO A 144 -22.77 9.22 -16.14
CA PRO A 144 -22.36 10.23 -17.12
C PRO A 144 -21.78 9.59 -18.40
N ASN A 145 -21.93 10.26 -19.54
CA ASN A 145 -21.31 9.87 -20.81
C ASN A 145 -19.85 10.34 -20.91
N GLU A 146 -19.10 10.13 -19.84
CA GLU A 146 -17.77 10.69 -19.64
C GLU A 146 -16.70 9.60 -19.72
N THR A 147 -15.52 9.99 -20.22
CA THR A 147 -14.40 9.06 -20.38
C THR A 147 -13.84 8.69 -19.01
N ILE A 148 -13.66 7.40 -18.78
CA ILE A 148 -13.07 6.89 -17.54
C ILE A 148 -11.57 7.16 -17.57
N THR A 149 -11.03 7.67 -16.46
CA THR A 149 -9.58 7.88 -16.30
C THR A 149 -9.03 6.96 -15.21
N PRO A 150 -8.52 5.76 -15.55
CA PRO A 150 -7.92 4.88 -14.55
C PRO A 150 -6.61 5.46 -13.99
N VAL A 151 -6.52 5.57 -12.67
CA VAL A 151 -5.31 5.94 -11.93
C VAL A 151 -4.70 4.66 -11.35
N VAL A 152 -3.44 4.40 -11.69
CA VAL A 152 -2.75 3.15 -11.33
C VAL A 152 -1.44 3.43 -10.62
N ARG A 153 -0.94 2.42 -9.91
CA ARG A 153 0.37 2.49 -9.26
C ARG A 153 1.49 2.43 -10.29
N SER A 154 2.43 3.36 -10.19
CA SER A 154 3.64 3.40 -11.03
C SER A 154 4.82 2.63 -10.43
N ASP A 155 4.81 2.43 -9.12
CA ASP A 155 5.82 1.68 -8.38
C ASP A 155 5.47 0.18 -8.28
N SER A 156 6.49 -0.66 -8.06
CA SER A 156 6.29 -2.10 -7.81
C SER A 156 5.53 -2.32 -6.51
N SER A 157 4.24 -2.65 -6.64
CA SER A 157 3.23 -2.40 -5.61
C SER A 157 2.52 -3.67 -5.16
N GLY A 158 2.48 -3.93 -3.85
CA GLY A 158 1.68 -5.00 -3.26
C GLY A 158 0.18 -4.76 -3.39
N THR A 159 -0.28 -3.50 -3.32
CA THR A 159 -1.67 -3.13 -3.64
C THR A 159 -2.06 -3.55 -5.05
N THR A 160 -1.17 -3.36 -6.03
CA THR A 160 -1.37 -3.79 -7.42
C THR A 160 -1.42 -5.30 -7.52
N PHE A 161 -0.52 -5.99 -6.81
CA PHE A 161 -0.54 -7.45 -6.74
C PHE A 161 -1.87 -7.97 -6.17
N ASN A 162 -2.37 -7.40 -5.08
CA ASN A 162 -3.64 -7.82 -4.47
C ASN A 162 -4.84 -7.51 -5.38
N PHE A 163 -4.89 -6.32 -5.97
CA PHE A 163 -5.93 -5.94 -6.92
C PHE A 163 -5.98 -6.87 -8.14
N THR A 164 -4.82 -7.14 -8.76
CA THR A 164 -4.74 -8.03 -9.93
C THR A 164 -4.88 -9.51 -9.59
N SER A 165 -4.54 -9.92 -8.37
CA SER A 165 -4.85 -11.26 -7.85
C SER A 165 -6.35 -11.48 -7.73
N TYR A 166 -7.09 -10.48 -7.25
CA TYR A 166 -8.56 -10.52 -7.25
C TYR A 166 -9.10 -10.64 -8.68
N LEU A 167 -8.66 -9.76 -9.60
CA LEU A 167 -9.15 -9.78 -10.98
C LEU A 167 -8.82 -11.09 -11.70
N SER A 168 -7.63 -11.66 -11.49
CA SER A 168 -7.25 -12.94 -12.09
C SER A 168 -8.08 -14.12 -11.58
N LYS A 169 -8.63 -14.03 -10.36
CA LYS A 169 -9.54 -15.06 -9.82
C LYS A 169 -10.99 -14.82 -10.26
N ALA A 170 -11.38 -13.57 -10.46
CA ALA A 170 -12.77 -13.18 -10.70
C ALA A 170 -13.11 -12.96 -12.18
N ASN A 171 -12.12 -13.00 -13.08
CA ASN A 171 -12.30 -12.76 -14.51
C ASN A 171 -11.26 -13.54 -15.33
N GLU A 172 -11.71 -14.51 -16.13
CA GLU A 172 -10.84 -15.39 -16.92
C GLU A 172 -10.05 -14.63 -18.00
N SER A 173 -10.68 -13.69 -18.70
CA SER A 173 -10.02 -12.87 -19.72
C SER A 173 -8.86 -12.06 -19.14
N TRP A 174 -9.07 -11.46 -17.96
CA TRP A 174 -8.01 -10.79 -17.20
C TRP A 174 -6.89 -11.77 -16.83
N ALA A 175 -7.24 -12.93 -16.29
CA ALA A 175 -6.29 -13.94 -15.84
C ALA A 175 -5.36 -14.37 -16.97
N THR A 176 -5.91 -14.63 -18.15
CA THR A 176 -5.16 -15.04 -19.34
C THR A 176 -4.26 -13.93 -19.88
N LYS A 177 -4.74 -12.67 -19.89
CA LYS A 177 -4.05 -11.57 -20.57
C LYS A 177 -3.05 -10.82 -19.69
N TYR A 178 -3.38 -10.60 -18.42
CA TYR A 178 -2.61 -9.73 -17.52
C TYR A 178 -2.08 -10.48 -16.28
N GLY A 179 -2.83 -11.46 -15.79
CA GLY A 179 -2.49 -12.19 -14.57
C GLY A 179 -2.38 -11.29 -13.33
N ALA A 180 -1.62 -11.75 -12.34
CA ALA A 180 -1.45 -11.10 -11.05
C ALA A 180 0.02 -10.74 -10.79
N ASN A 181 0.34 -9.45 -10.76
CA ASN A 181 1.72 -8.96 -10.66
C ASN A 181 1.79 -7.64 -9.87
N LYS A 182 2.98 -7.33 -9.35
CA LYS A 182 3.27 -6.04 -8.69
C LYS A 182 3.33 -4.85 -9.67
N THR A 183 3.53 -5.14 -10.95
CA THR A 183 3.56 -4.19 -12.07
C THR A 183 2.77 -4.82 -13.23
N ILE A 184 1.97 -4.02 -13.93
CA ILE A 184 1.09 -4.48 -15.00
C ILE A 184 1.28 -3.57 -16.22
N ASN A 185 1.34 -4.17 -17.41
CA ASN A 185 1.21 -3.43 -18.65
C ASN A 185 -0.28 -3.25 -18.96
N TRP A 186 -0.86 -2.14 -18.49
CA TRP A 186 -2.30 -1.89 -18.59
C TRP A 186 -2.73 -1.74 -20.05
N GLY A 187 -3.87 -2.32 -20.42
CA GLY A 187 -4.45 -2.11 -21.75
C GLY A 187 -5.16 -0.76 -21.90
N ALA A 188 -5.66 -0.21 -20.79
CA ALA A 188 -6.23 1.12 -20.75
C ALA A 188 -5.15 2.21 -20.87
N LYS A 189 -5.54 3.40 -21.32
CA LYS A 189 -4.76 4.61 -21.10
C LYS A 189 -4.89 4.99 -19.62
N VAL A 190 -3.78 4.99 -18.89
CA VAL A 190 -3.76 5.17 -17.43
C VAL A 190 -2.97 6.38 -16.99
N VAL A 191 -3.30 6.90 -15.81
CA VAL A 191 -2.50 7.90 -15.09
C VAL A 191 -1.64 7.20 -14.04
N PRO A 192 -0.30 7.17 -14.20
CA PRO A 192 0.59 6.54 -13.23
C PRO A 192 0.82 7.45 -12.01
N ALA A 193 0.73 6.90 -10.80
CA ALA A 193 1.02 7.59 -9.55
C ALA A 193 1.80 6.72 -8.56
N ASN A 194 2.77 7.30 -7.85
CA ASN A 194 3.66 6.56 -6.95
C ASN A 194 3.08 6.45 -5.54
N GLY A 195 2.79 5.23 -5.10
CA GLY A 195 2.22 4.96 -3.78
C GLY A 195 0.72 5.26 -3.67
N ASN A 196 0.08 4.70 -2.64
CA ASN A 196 -1.33 4.98 -2.34
C ASN A 196 -1.66 6.47 -2.17
N PRO A 197 -0.82 7.31 -1.51
CA PRO A 197 -1.15 8.73 -1.32
C PRO A 197 -1.29 9.51 -2.63
N LEU A 198 -0.40 9.28 -3.61
CA LEU A 198 -0.49 9.97 -4.89
C LEU A 198 -1.62 9.42 -5.76
N VAL A 199 -1.94 8.12 -5.68
CA VAL A 199 -3.15 7.60 -6.34
C VAL A 199 -4.41 8.27 -5.79
N ALA A 200 -4.56 8.35 -4.46
CA ALA A 200 -5.71 8.99 -3.83
C ALA A 200 -5.81 10.49 -4.19
N SER A 201 -4.69 11.21 -4.13
CA SER A 201 -4.63 12.62 -4.53
C SER A 201 -5.01 12.83 -6.00
N SER A 202 -4.51 11.98 -6.90
CA SER A 202 -4.85 12.03 -8.32
C SER A 202 -6.33 11.76 -8.57
N ILE A 203 -6.92 10.77 -7.89
CA ILE A 203 -8.36 10.48 -8.02
C ILE A 203 -9.19 11.70 -7.60
N LYS A 204 -8.84 12.31 -6.46
CA LYS A 204 -9.51 13.51 -5.95
C LYS A 204 -9.43 14.70 -6.92
N GLN A 205 -8.33 14.85 -7.65
CA GLN A 205 -8.09 15.99 -8.55
C GLN A 205 -8.61 15.79 -9.97
N ILE A 206 -8.69 14.54 -10.45
CA ILE A 206 -9.03 14.22 -11.83
C ILE A 206 -10.50 13.82 -11.90
N PRO A 207 -11.37 14.61 -12.56
CA PRO A 207 -12.76 14.22 -12.79
C PRO A 207 -12.86 12.91 -13.56
N TYR A 208 -13.91 12.14 -13.28
CA TYR A 208 -14.23 10.87 -13.94
C TYR A 208 -13.15 9.79 -13.79
N SER A 209 -12.33 9.90 -12.74
CA SER A 209 -11.25 8.96 -12.46
C SER A 209 -11.67 7.84 -11.53
N ILE A 210 -10.92 6.74 -11.59
CA ILE A 210 -11.06 5.58 -10.70
C ILE A 210 -9.69 4.95 -10.47
N GLY A 211 -9.43 4.48 -9.25
CA GLY A 211 -8.23 3.72 -8.94
C GLY A 211 -8.43 2.80 -7.75
N TYR A 212 -7.44 1.95 -7.50
CA TYR A 212 -7.42 1.01 -6.39
C TYR A 212 -6.45 1.49 -5.31
N ILE A 213 -6.94 1.61 -4.08
CA ILE A 213 -6.15 2.03 -2.91
C ILE A 213 -6.59 1.25 -1.68
N TYR A 214 -5.78 1.26 -0.62
CA TYR A 214 -6.26 0.74 0.66
C TYR A 214 -7.25 1.72 1.31
N HIS A 215 -8.27 1.16 1.98
CA HIS A 215 -9.37 1.92 2.56
C HIS A 215 -8.93 3.00 3.56
N ASP A 216 -7.91 2.71 4.37
CA ASP A 216 -7.33 3.67 5.33
C ASP A 216 -6.74 4.92 4.66
N THR A 217 -6.32 4.81 3.40
CA THR A 217 -5.85 5.95 2.60
C THR A 217 -6.99 6.93 2.32
N ILE A 218 -8.23 6.46 2.18
CA ILE A 218 -9.41 7.32 2.01
C ILE A 218 -9.63 8.12 3.30
N LEU A 219 -9.73 7.45 4.44
CA LEU A 219 -10.00 8.08 5.74
C LEU A 219 -9.01 9.19 6.10
N ASN A 220 -7.73 8.98 5.76
CA ASN A 220 -6.65 9.93 6.03
C ASN A 220 -6.59 11.09 5.01
N THR A 221 -7.26 10.99 3.85
CA THR A 221 -7.33 12.07 2.84
C THR A 221 -8.63 12.87 2.88
N THR A 222 -9.64 12.38 3.61
CA THR A 222 -10.94 13.03 3.81
C THR A 222 -11.09 13.75 5.14
N ASN A 223 -10.08 13.82 6.02
CA ASN A 223 -10.19 14.39 7.37
C ASN A 223 -11.40 13.82 8.15
N LEU A 224 -11.65 12.50 8.08
CA LEU A 224 -12.74 11.86 8.83
C LEU A 224 -12.28 11.30 10.20
N LEU A 225 -11.21 11.85 10.78
CA LEU A 225 -10.74 11.51 12.12
C LEU A 225 -10.64 12.74 13.06
N GLU A 226 -11.38 13.81 12.75
CA GLU A 226 -11.72 14.87 13.72
C GLU A 226 -13.24 14.98 13.88
#